data_AF-A0A1I4IT77-F1
#
_entry.id   AF-A0A1I4IT77-F1
#
_cell.length_a   1.000
_cell.length_b   1.000
_cell.length_c   1.000
_cell.angle_alpha   90.00
_cell.angle_beta   90.00
_cell.angle_gamma   90.00
#
_symmetry.space_group_name_H-M   'P 1'
#
loop_
_entity.id
_entity.type
_entity.pdbx_description
1 polymer ?
#
loop_
_entity_poly.entity_id
_entity_poly.type
_entity_poly.pdbx_seq_one_letter_code
_entity_poly.pdbx_strand_id
1 'polypeptide(L)'
;MIVETKDVLRKIVENMEADIGYRLFSEKAEAGIVPSELAPLHGYLEKGTLMAGLKENPSIQVDIREVFAEIWNSVAYFEFNGQRVCERKAFGKQMLALDEEFFKQGEYEQFVEESLLASKGTREIIVDDLSGNLPGSIMKDFMNWKAKGGE
;
A
#
# COMPACT_ATOMS: atom_id res chain seq x y z
N MET A 1 3.02 -4.11 14.60
CA MET A 1 1.78 -3.63 13.95
C MET A 1 1.41 -4.58 12.82
N ILE A 2 0.13 -4.98 12.71
CA ILE A 2 -0.36 -5.72 11.51
C ILE A 2 -0.55 -4.70 10.40
N VAL A 3 -0.03 -5.00 9.22
CA VAL A 3 -0.14 -4.16 8.03
C VAL A 3 -1.20 -4.74 7.12
N GLU A 4 -2.22 -3.95 6.82
CA GLU A 4 -3.28 -4.34 5.90
C GLU A 4 -2.99 -3.81 4.50
N THR A 5 -3.71 -4.36 3.52
CA THR A 5 -3.61 -3.98 2.10
C THR A 5 -3.72 -2.46 1.89
N LYS A 6 -4.64 -1.83 2.63
CA LYS A 6 -4.88 -0.39 2.59
C LYS A 6 -3.70 0.45 3.09
N ASP A 7 -2.98 -0.03 4.11
CA ASP A 7 -1.84 0.68 4.68
C ASP A 7 -0.70 0.74 3.66
N VAL A 8 -0.47 -0.34 2.92
CA VAL A 8 0.51 -0.38 1.85
C VAL A 8 0.09 0.50 0.67
N LEU A 9 -1.19 0.45 0.24
CA LEU A 9 -1.68 1.34 -0.83
C LEU A 9 -1.49 2.81 -0.47
N ARG A 10 -1.82 3.19 0.77
CA ARG A 10 -1.60 4.54 1.27
C ARG A 10 -0.13 4.93 1.16
N LYS A 11 0.78 4.07 1.63
CA LYS A 11 2.22 4.35 1.57
C LYS A 11 2.78 4.39 0.16
N ILE A 12 2.23 3.61 -0.77
CA ILE A 12 2.55 3.71 -2.21
C ILE A 12 2.17 5.11 -2.72
N VAL A 13 0.94 5.57 -2.45
CA VAL A 13 0.45 6.88 -2.90
C VAL A 13 1.24 8.05 -2.27
N GLU A 14 1.61 7.94 -1.00
CA GLU A 14 2.44 8.94 -0.31
C GLU A 14 3.88 9.00 -0.84
N ASN A 15 4.38 7.88 -1.39
CA ASN A 15 5.76 7.72 -1.84
C ASN A 15 5.84 7.30 -3.31
N MET A 16 4.98 7.82 -4.18
CA MET A 16 4.90 7.40 -5.59
C MET A 16 6.22 7.54 -6.35
N GLU A 17 7.09 8.45 -5.93
CA GLU A 17 8.41 8.66 -6.55
C GLU A 17 9.50 7.73 -6.02
N ALA A 18 9.23 6.95 -4.97
CA ALA A 18 10.18 6.00 -4.40
C ALA A 18 10.40 4.79 -5.32
N ASP A 19 11.56 4.14 -5.16
CA ASP A 19 11.79 2.82 -5.74
C ASP A 19 11.05 1.77 -4.92
N ILE A 20 9.85 1.38 -5.37
CA ILE A 20 9.01 0.40 -4.66
C ILE A 20 9.17 -0.98 -5.29
N GLY A 21 9.54 -1.95 -4.47
CA GLY A 21 9.68 -3.36 -4.83
C GLY A 21 8.81 -4.26 -3.97
N TYR A 22 8.44 -5.42 -4.51
CA TYR A 22 7.76 -6.45 -3.73
C TYR A 22 8.15 -7.85 -4.17
N ARG A 23 7.96 -8.82 -3.26
CA ARG A 23 8.24 -10.23 -3.51
C ARG A 23 7.04 -11.09 -3.20
N LEU A 24 6.95 -12.20 -3.92
CA LEU A 24 5.88 -13.17 -3.77
C LEU A 24 6.43 -14.47 -3.17
N PHE A 25 5.58 -15.18 -2.44
CA PHE A 25 5.82 -16.56 -2.08
C PHE A 25 5.78 -17.46 -3.33
N SER A 26 6.50 -18.58 -3.29
CA SER A 26 6.49 -19.57 -4.36
C SER A 26 5.23 -20.45 -4.29
N GLU A 27 4.92 -21.15 -5.37
CA GLU A 27 3.86 -22.16 -5.39
C GLU A 27 4.04 -23.25 -4.32
N LYS A 28 5.29 -23.60 -3.96
CA LYS A 28 5.54 -24.57 -2.89
C LYS A 28 5.25 -24.00 -1.51
N ALA A 29 5.44 -22.69 -1.32
CA ALA A 29 5.03 -22.02 -0.10
C ALA A 29 3.50 -21.97 0.00
N GLU A 30 2.81 -21.70 -1.10
CA GLU A 30 1.34 -21.73 -1.17
C GLU A 30 0.77 -23.12 -0.90
N ALA A 31 1.43 -24.16 -1.39
CA ALA A 31 1.11 -25.56 -1.12
C ALA A 31 1.50 -26.03 0.30
N GLY A 32 2.12 -25.17 1.11
CA GLY A 32 2.54 -25.49 2.48
C GLY A 32 3.76 -26.41 2.62
N ILE A 33 4.50 -26.65 1.53
CA ILE A 33 5.67 -27.54 1.51
C ILE A 33 6.89 -26.81 2.09
N VAL A 34 7.17 -25.61 1.58
CA VAL A 34 8.24 -24.74 2.09
C VAL A 34 7.65 -23.35 2.33
N PRO A 35 6.97 -23.11 3.46
CA PRO A 35 6.09 -21.95 3.66
C PRO A 35 6.75 -20.57 3.54
N SER A 36 8.08 -20.49 3.60
CA SER A 36 8.86 -19.25 3.47
C SER A 36 9.63 -19.16 2.15
N GLU A 37 9.46 -20.10 1.23
CA GLU A 37 10.13 -20.05 -0.09
C GLU A 37 9.52 -18.90 -0.92
N LEU A 38 10.40 -18.08 -1.50
CA LEU A 38 10.02 -16.97 -2.37
C LEU A 38 10.03 -17.41 -3.83
N ALA A 39 9.09 -16.89 -4.61
CA ALA A 39 9.12 -17.01 -6.06
C ALA A 39 10.38 -16.33 -6.63
N PRO A 40 10.89 -16.74 -7.79
CA PRO A 40 12.01 -16.06 -8.43
C PRO A 40 11.62 -14.66 -8.96
N LEU A 41 10.33 -14.39 -9.14
CA LEU A 41 9.78 -13.16 -9.72
C LEU A 41 9.89 -11.96 -8.77
N HIS A 42 10.39 -10.84 -9.26
CA HIS A 42 10.53 -9.59 -8.52
C HIS A 42 9.52 -8.56 -9.04
N GLY A 43 8.58 -8.20 -8.17
CA GLY A 43 7.65 -7.11 -8.43
C GLY A 43 8.30 -5.75 -8.24
N TYR A 44 7.86 -4.78 -9.04
CA TYR A 44 8.19 -3.37 -8.86
C TYR A 44 6.98 -2.50 -9.19
N LEU A 45 6.94 -1.27 -8.68
CA LEU A 45 6.01 -0.25 -9.16
C LEU A 45 6.77 0.79 -9.99
N GLU A 46 6.15 1.22 -11.08
CA GLU A 46 6.65 2.31 -11.91
C GLU A 46 6.46 3.65 -11.18
N LYS A 47 7.54 4.44 -11.11
CA LYS A 47 7.58 5.71 -10.40
C LYS A 47 6.50 6.68 -10.91
N GLY A 48 5.86 7.36 -9.97
CA GLY A 48 4.78 8.31 -10.25
C GLY A 48 3.47 7.65 -10.65
N THR A 49 3.36 6.32 -10.62
CA THR A 49 2.18 5.57 -11.06
C THR A 49 1.74 4.52 -10.05
N LEU A 50 0.58 3.92 -10.31
CA LEU A 50 0.10 2.73 -9.62
C LEU A 50 0.31 1.45 -10.43
N MET A 51 1.11 1.52 -11.51
CA MET A 51 1.38 0.37 -12.36
C MET A 51 2.47 -0.49 -11.73
N ALA A 52 2.12 -1.74 -11.45
CA ALA A 52 3.01 -2.78 -10.99
C ALA A 52 3.45 -3.66 -12.16
N GLY A 53 4.72 -4.04 -12.18
CA GLY A 53 5.29 -4.95 -13.17
C GLY A 53 6.24 -5.95 -12.55
N LEU A 54 6.76 -6.85 -13.39
CA LEU A 54 7.79 -7.81 -13.01
C LEU A 54 9.11 -7.44 -13.66
N LYS A 55 10.19 -7.43 -12.87
CA LYS A 55 11.53 -7.11 -13.39
C LYS A 55 11.97 -8.11 -14.47
N GLU A 56 11.58 -9.37 -14.32
CA GLU A 56 11.86 -10.44 -15.27
C GLU A 56 11.00 -10.37 -16.52
N ASN A 57 9.85 -9.68 -16.46
CA ASN A 57 8.95 -9.52 -17.60
C ASN A 57 8.32 -8.12 -17.62
N PRO A 58 9.06 -7.11 -18.12
CA PRO A 58 8.61 -5.71 -18.11
C PRO A 58 7.39 -5.43 -19.00
N SER A 59 6.99 -6.35 -19.88
CA SER A 59 5.77 -6.18 -20.69
C SER A 59 4.48 -6.39 -19.88
N ILE A 60 4.59 -6.98 -18.68
CA ILE A 60 3.46 -7.11 -17.76
C ILE A 60 3.39 -5.83 -16.94
N GLN A 61 2.30 -5.09 -17.12
CA GLN A 61 1.93 -3.96 -16.28
C GLN A 61 0.47 -4.12 -15.87
N VAL A 62 0.23 -4.10 -14.57
CA VAL A 62 -1.09 -4.27 -13.95
C VAL A 62 -1.24 -3.23 -12.86
N ASP A 63 -2.45 -2.71 -12.65
CA ASP A 63 -2.69 -1.79 -11.55
C ASP A 63 -2.45 -2.50 -10.20
N ILE A 64 -1.67 -1.91 -9.30
CA ILE A 64 -1.35 -2.50 -7.98
C ILE A 64 -2.61 -2.81 -7.16
N ARG A 65 -3.71 -2.10 -7.39
CA ARG A 65 -5.01 -2.36 -6.73
C ARG A 65 -5.59 -3.71 -7.16
N GLU A 66 -5.40 -4.10 -8.42
CA GLU A 66 -5.82 -5.42 -8.93
C GLU A 66 -4.92 -6.52 -8.36
N VAL A 67 -3.59 -6.29 -8.33
CA VAL A 67 -2.63 -7.17 -7.67
C VAL A 67 -3.01 -7.42 -6.21
N PHE A 68 -3.44 -6.38 -5.51
CA PHE A 68 -3.85 -6.48 -4.11
C PHE A 68 -5.19 -7.19 -3.91
N ALA A 69 -6.12 -7.07 -4.87
CA ALA A 69 -7.37 -7.80 -4.83
C ALA A 69 -7.17 -9.31 -5.06
N GLU A 70 -6.21 -9.69 -5.91
CA GLU A 70 -6.01 -11.08 -6.30
C GLU A 70 -4.98 -11.83 -5.44
N ILE A 71 -3.82 -11.21 -5.19
CA ILE A 71 -2.63 -11.93 -4.70
C ILE A 71 -2.02 -11.35 -3.42
N TRP A 72 -2.73 -10.50 -2.68
CA TRP A 72 -2.23 -9.89 -1.44
C TRP A 72 -1.68 -10.91 -0.40
N ASN A 73 -2.30 -12.08 -0.31
CA ASN A 73 -1.87 -13.13 0.62
C ASN A 73 -0.58 -13.84 0.16
N SER A 74 -0.28 -13.78 -1.13
CA SER A 74 0.95 -14.30 -1.72
C SER A 74 2.10 -13.30 -1.66
N VAL A 75 1.84 -12.03 -1.33
CA VAL A 75 2.91 -11.04 -1.14
C VAL A 75 3.67 -11.32 0.16
N ALA A 76 4.98 -11.55 0.01
CA ALA A 76 5.88 -11.83 1.11
C ALA A 76 6.39 -10.56 1.79
N TYR A 77 6.78 -9.53 1.05
CA TYR A 77 7.24 -8.26 1.63
C TYR A 77 7.20 -7.12 0.62
N PHE A 78 7.28 -5.88 1.14
CA PHE A 78 7.52 -4.67 0.37
C PHE A 78 8.83 -4.00 0.76
N GLU A 79 9.49 -3.42 -0.23
CA GLU A 79 10.66 -2.57 -0.11
C GLU A 79 10.34 -1.18 -0.66
N PHE A 80 10.74 -0.14 0.07
CA PHE A 80 10.71 1.24 -0.37
C PHE A 80 12.14 1.76 -0.35
N ASN A 81 12.65 2.26 -1.49
CA ASN A 81 14.03 2.71 -1.66
C ASN A 81 15.06 1.64 -1.21
N GLY A 82 14.74 0.36 -1.47
CA GLY A 82 15.58 -0.78 -1.09
C GLY A 82 15.52 -1.16 0.41
N GLN A 83 14.77 -0.44 1.24
CA GLN A 83 14.54 -0.82 2.63
C GLN A 83 13.25 -1.62 2.74
N ARG A 84 13.34 -2.82 3.34
CA ARG A 84 12.15 -3.63 3.64
C ARG A 84 11.38 -3.00 4.78
N VAL A 85 10.11 -2.67 4.54
CA VAL A 85 9.27 -1.95 5.51
C VAL A 85 8.25 -2.87 6.20
N CYS A 86 7.80 -3.92 5.52
CA CYS A 86 6.89 -4.92 6.07
C CYS A 86 7.15 -6.30 5.47
N GLU A 87 6.83 -7.35 6.22
CA GLU A 87 6.96 -8.74 5.75
C GLU A 87 5.95 -9.70 6.37
N ARG A 88 5.66 -10.78 5.63
CA ARG A 88 5.07 -12.02 6.10
C ARG A 88 6.20 -13.02 6.31
N LYS A 89 6.28 -13.61 7.50
CA LYS A 89 7.30 -14.64 7.79
C LYS A 89 7.10 -15.94 7.01
N ALA A 90 5.86 -16.23 6.61
CA ALA A 90 5.48 -17.39 5.81
C ALA A 90 4.13 -17.15 5.13
N PHE A 91 3.84 -17.90 4.08
CA PHE A 91 2.54 -17.91 3.43
C PHE A 91 1.41 -18.19 4.43
N GLY A 92 0.30 -17.46 4.30
CA GLY A 92 -0.84 -17.54 5.21
C GLY A 92 -0.64 -16.89 6.59
N LYS A 93 0.53 -16.30 6.88
CA LYS A 93 0.74 -15.49 8.09
C LYS A 93 0.41 -14.03 7.83
N GLN A 94 0.11 -13.28 8.88
CA GLN A 94 -0.13 -11.84 8.81
C GLN A 94 1.11 -11.09 8.31
N MET A 95 0.87 -10.01 7.55
CA MET A 95 1.91 -9.06 7.17
C MET A 95 2.17 -8.16 8.39
N LEU A 96 3.43 -8.06 8.79
CA LEU A 96 3.85 -7.28 9.94
C LEU A 96 4.76 -6.14 9.50
N ALA A 97 4.56 -4.97 10.10
CA ALA A 97 5.50 -3.86 9.93
C ALA A 97 6.85 -4.22 10.57
N LEU A 98 7.93 -4.01 9.82
CA LEU A 98 9.30 -4.00 10.33
C LEU A 98 9.66 -2.60 10.84
N ASP A 99 9.12 -1.57 10.19
CA ASP A 99 9.17 -0.18 10.63
C ASP A 99 7.74 0.30 10.93
N GLU A 100 7.36 0.30 12.21
CA GLU A 100 6.00 0.70 12.62
C GLU A 100 5.75 2.20 12.42
N GLU A 101 6.78 3.04 12.57
CA GLU A 101 6.64 4.48 12.38
C GLU A 101 6.41 4.83 10.90
N PHE A 102 6.98 4.05 9.97
CA PHE A 102 6.68 4.19 8.54
C PHE A 102 5.18 4.04 8.24
N PHE A 103 4.49 3.12 8.91
CA PHE A 103 3.06 2.84 8.68
C PHE A 103 2.11 3.68 9.53
N LYS A 104 2.63 4.40 10.52
CA LYS A 104 1.85 5.26 11.39
C LYS A 104 1.16 6.33 10.55
N GLN A 105 -0.15 6.45 10.77
CA GLN A 105 -1.00 7.41 10.10
C GLN A 105 -1.23 8.59 11.04
N GLY A 106 -1.25 9.81 10.51
CA GLY A 106 -1.66 10.98 11.28
C GLY A 106 -3.11 10.85 11.76
N GLU A 107 -3.43 11.37 12.94
CA GLU A 107 -4.79 11.29 13.52
C GLU A 107 -5.87 11.81 12.55
N TYR A 108 -5.52 12.81 11.74
CA TYR A 108 -6.43 13.40 10.79
C TYR A 108 -6.70 12.51 9.58
N GLU A 109 -5.63 11.96 9.00
CA GLU A 109 -5.68 11.04 7.87
C GLU A 109 -6.58 9.86 8.20
N GLN A 110 -6.39 9.30 9.40
CA GLN A 110 -7.23 8.23 9.91
C GLN A 110 -8.70 8.64 10.01
N PHE A 111 -9.00 9.84 10.57
CA PHE A 111 -10.37 10.34 10.70
C PHE A 111 -11.13 10.46 9.36
N VAL A 112 -10.49 10.97 8.29
CA VAL A 112 -11.18 11.05 6.97
C VAL A 112 -11.25 9.71 6.30
N GLU A 113 -10.25 8.85 6.46
CA GLU A 113 -10.35 7.49 5.94
C GLU A 113 -11.54 6.76 6.55
N GLU A 114 -11.71 6.83 7.87
CA GLU A 114 -12.87 6.28 8.59
C GLU A 114 -14.20 6.94 8.15
N SER A 115 -14.22 8.26 7.98
CA SER A 115 -15.41 8.98 7.52
C SER A 115 -15.83 8.58 6.09
N LEU A 116 -14.87 8.42 5.18
CA LEU A 116 -15.12 7.97 3.81
C LEU A 116 -15.63 6.52 3.79
N LEU A 117 -15.04 5.63 4.59
CA LEU A 117 -15.49 4.24 4.72
C LEU A 117 -16.90 4.15 5.32
N ALA A 118 -17.21 4.96 6.34
CA ALA A 118 -18.55 5.03 6.93
C ALA A 118 -19.59 5.54 5.93
N SER A 119 -19.25 6.56 5.11
CA SER A 119 -20.15 7.12 4.10
C SER A 119 -20.58 6.11 3.03
N LYS A 120 -19.69 5.18 2.64
CA LYS A 120 -20.01 4.11 1.69
C LYS A 120 -21.06 3.11 2.20
N GLY A 121 -21.30 3.06 3.52
CA GLY A 121 -22.31 2.20 4.13
C GLY A 121 -23.73 2.79 4.14
N THR A 122 -23.89 4.10 3.95
CA THR A 122 -25.18 4.78 4.17
C THR A 122 -25.42 5.92 3.17
N ARG A 123 -25.86 5.56 1.94
CA ARG A 123 -26.46 6.44 0.90
C ARG A 123 -25.57 7.57 0.30
N GLU A 124 -25.70 7.69 -1.03
CA GLU A 124 -25.07 8.63 -1.97
C GLU A 124 -24.61 9.98 -1.41
N ILE A 125 -23.35 10.33 -1.70
CA ILE A 125 -22.93 11.74 -1.81
C ILE A 125 -22.28 11.92 -3.18
N ILE A 126 -22.91 12.78 -3.99
CA ILE A 126 -22.38 13.37 -5.21
C ILE A 126 -21.20 14.25 -4.80
N VAL A 127 -19.98 13.88 -5.21
CA VAL A 127 -18.79 14.74 -5.13
C VAL A 127 -18.51 15.24 -6.54
N ASP A 128 -19.40 16.10 -7.05
CA ASP A 128 -19.06 16.94 -8.19
C ASP A 128 -18.21 18.10 -7.67
N ASP A 129 -17.02 18.25 -8.25
CA ASP A 129 -16.12 19.39 -8.15
C ASP A 129 -15.10 19.43 -6.97
N LEU A 130 -14.15 18.48 -6.98
CA LEU A 130 -12.80 18.69 -6.45
C LEU A 130 -11.79 18.58 -7.61
N SER A 131 -11.75 19.66 -8.38
CA SER A 131 -10.98 19.89 -9.59
C SER A 131 -9.46 19.85 -9.36
N GLY A 132 -8.84 18.76 -9.82
CA GLY A 132 -7.57 18.81 -10.55
C GLY A 132 -6.26 18.93 -9.73
N ASN A 133 -5.60 17.79 -9.55
CA ASN A 133 -4.14 17.62 -9.40
C ASN A 133 -3.45 17.99 -8.05
N LEU A 134 -3.71 17.23 -6.97
CA LEU A 134 -2.80 17.07 -5.83
C LEU A 134 -2.99 15.71 -5.11
N PRO A 135 -1.94 14.97 -4.70
CA PRO A 135 -2.09 13.76 -3.87
C PRO A 135 -2.58 14.12 -2.45
N GLY A 136 -3.72 13.56 -2.03
CA GLY A 136 -4.60 14.11 -0.98
C GLY A 136 -4.24 13.86 0.50
N SER A 137 -3.26 12.99 0.82
CA SER A 137 -2.73 12.86 2.20
C SER A 137 -2.03 14.16 2.66
N ILE A 138 -1.38 14.84 1.71
CA ILE A 138 -0.48 15.98 1.87
C ILE A 138 -1.19 17.30 2.23
N MET A 139 -2.42 17.51 1.77
CA MET A 139 -3.22 18.72 2.08
C MET A 139 -3.92 18.64 3.44
N LYS A 140 -4.06 17.44 4.00
CA LYS A 140 -4.82 17.21 5.20
C LYS A 140 -3.98 17.38 6.45
N ASP A 141 -2.82 16.73 6.55
CA ASP A 141 -1.93 16.95 7.69
C ASP A 141 -1.51 18.44 7.83
N PHE A 142 -1.47 19.17 6.71
CA PHE A 142 -1.35 20.63 6.64
C PHE A 142 -2.45 21.41 7.40
N MET A 143 -3.72 20.96 7.39
CA MET A 143 -4.84 21.62 8.09
C MET A 143 -4.93 21.25 9.58
N ASN A 144 -4.51 20.05 9.96
CA ASN A 144 -4.47 19.66 11.37
C ASN A 144 -3.27 20.26 12.12
N TRP A 145 -2.19 20.55 11.40
CA TRP A 145 -1.07 21.37 11.87
C TRP A 145 -1.46 22.85 12.02
N LYS A 146 -2.33 23.36 11.13
CA LYS A 146 -3.05 24.64 11.32
C LYS A 146 -3.95 24.61 12.57
N ALA A 147 -4.91 23.70 12.75
CA ALA A 147 -5.87 23.85 13.86
C ALA A 147 -5.29 23.71 15.30
N LYS A 148 -4.10 23.14 15.50
CA LYS A 148 -3.37 23.20 16.79
C LYS A 148 -2.77 24.60 17.09
N GLY A 149 -2.94 25.57 16.17
CA GLY A 149 -2.78 27.02 16.31
C GLY A 149 -2.48 27.85 15.04
N GLY A 150 -2.09 27.27 13.91
CA GLY A 150 -1.95 27.95 12.61
C GLY A 150 -3.28 28.31 11.90
N GLU A 151 -3.36 29.51 11.33
CA GLU A 151 -4.49 29.95 10.48
C GLU A 151 -4.54 29.20 9.18
#